data_AF-A0A8H5XG36-F1
#
_entry.id   AF-A0A8H5XG36-F1
#
_cell.length_a   1.000
_cell.length_b   1.000
_cell.length_c   1.000
_cell.angle_alpha   90.00
_cell.angle_beta   90.00
_cell.angle_gamma   90.00
#
_symmetry.space_group_name_H-M   'P 1'
#
loop_
_entity.id
_entity.type
_entity.pdbx_description
1 polymer ?
#
loop_
_entity_poly.entity_id
_entity_poly.type
_entity_poly.pdbx_seq_one_letter_code
_entity_poly.pdbx_strand_id
1 'polypeptide(L)'
;MGPAGASYILTAAQFERDITQHGGDIAWRRAQVDRVLASFEESKGYMSRDGIGEVRKYLTGAKWVQHCTNVGQHPAYKRFVGTDGHGVKSLYYFHFFIIQAVFVQNGRETDSDKERRLIMGNIQGAHVPSERQSTSDNKHKELSVHLEAAAKISAEIQNEDEIQQQRSMDLQRMRHEIRHLQQRNLDLQRALQQETQNRRNAKRNQQALQNRLEQGIEQLQDAQTQLQETNHKLIESRQHAKGLQEQLGRVQAYITHHQQFSMQIAELEKQHEALSAKRQQCINIIAKQTPSRVDGSKSPTKRAADGSADGEGSKRPRQE
;
A
#
# COMPACT_ATOMS: atom_id res chain seq x y z
N MET A 1 15.89 -0.52 -18.84
CA MET A 1 17.27 -0.18 -18.42
C MET A 1 17.33 -0.26 -16.90
N GLY A 2 18.10 -1.21 -16.36
CA GLY A 2 18.20 -1.44 -14.91
C GLY A 2 18.98 -0.34 -14.18
N PRO A 3 18.80 -0.20 -12.85
CA PRO A 3 19.40 0.87 -12.07
C PRO A 3 20.92 0.65 -11.96
N ALA A 4 21.70 1.44 -12.70
CA ALA A 4 23.16 1.44 -12.67
C ALA A 4 23.74 2.12 -11.41
N GLY A 5 23.03 2.09 -10.27
CA GLY A 5 23.47 2.68 -9.00
C GLY A 5 24.23 1.70 -8.09
N ALA A 6 24.21 0.40 -8.38
CA ALA A 6 24.76 -0.64 -7.48
C ALA A 6 26.21 -1.07 -7.77
N SER A 7 26.84 -0.60 -8.86
CA SER A 7 28.06 -1.24 -9.37
C SER A 7 29.37 -0.81 -8.68
N TYR A 8 29.37 0.26 -7.88
CA TYR A 8 30.61 0.89 -7.36
C TYR A 8 30.56 1.24 -5.87
N ILE A 9 29.97 0.37 -5.03
CA ILE A 9 29.90 0.58 -3.58
C ILE A 9 31.09 -0.14 -2.92
N LEU A 10 31.94 0.64 -2.24
CA LEU A 10 32.95 0.13 -1.30
C LEU A 10 32.43 0.35 0.12
N THR A 11 32.56 -0.64 1.00
CA THR A 11 32.08 -0.54 2.39
C THR A 11 33.22 -0.83 3.37
N ALA A 12 33.16 -0.23 4.57
CA ALA A 12 34.17 -0.45 5.61
C ALA A 12 34.35 -1.94 5.95
N ALA A 13 33.26 -2.72 5.89
CA ALA A 13 33.26 -4.16 6.09
C ALA A 13 34.22 -4.92 5.15
N GLN A 14 34.48 -4.42 3.95
CA GLN A 14 35.41 -5.03 2.99
C GLN A 14 36.88 -4.94 3.45
N PHE A 15 37.20 -4.02 4.38
CA PHE A 15 38.55 -3.73 4.85
C PHE A 15 38.80 -4.19 6.29
N GLU A 16 37.84 -4.84 6.96
CA GLU A 16 37.96 -5.25 8.37
C GLU A 16 39.16 -6.17 8.64
N ARG A 17 39.52 -7.01 7.66
CA ARG A 17 40.71 -7.85 7.74
C ARG A 17 41.99 -7.02 7.76
N ASP A 18 42.07 -6.02 6.88
CA ASP A 18 43.26 -5.16 6.74
C ASP A 18 43.38 -4.17 7.92
N ILE A 19 42.24 -3.73 8.48
CA ILE A 19 42.18 -2.95 9.72
C ILE A 19 42.77 -3.73 10.90
N THR A 20 42.49 -5.03 10.99
CA THR A 20 42.86 -5.86 12.15
C THR A 20 44.23 -6.54 12.04
N GLN A 21 44.72 -6.85 10.83
CA GLN A 21 45.94 -7.64 10.65
C GLN A 21 47.26 -6.83 10.65
N HIS A 22 47.24 -5.54 10.32
CA HIS A 22 48.48 -4.82 9.98
C HIS A 22 49.31 -4.23 11.15
N GLY A 23 48.97 -4.51 12.41
CA GLY A 23 49.71 -4.03 13.59
C GLY A 23 49.66 -2.51 13.79
N GLY A 24 49.68 -2.01 15.03
CA GLY A 24 49.46 -0.58 15.34
C GLY A 24 47.99 -0.22 15.56
N ASP A 25 47.67 1.08 15.63
CA ASP A 25 46.36 1.57 16.10
C ASP A 25 45.19 1.21 15.16
N ILE A 26 44.35 0.28 15.64
CA ILE A 26 43.15 -0.21 14.97
C ILE A 26 42.10 0.91 14.82
N ALA A 27 41.93 1.75 15.84
CA ALA A 27 40.96 2.84 15.81
C ALA A 27 41.36 3.88 14.77
N TRP A 28 42.66 4.18 14.68
CA TRP A 28 43.21 5.06 13.64
C TRP A 28 42.96 4.51 12.24
N ARG A 29 43.19 3.21 12.00
CA ARG A 29 42.95 2.58 10.69
C ARG A 29 41.48 2.52 10.33
N ARG A 30 40.58 2.27 11.29
CA ARG A 30 39.14 2.32 11.04
C ARG A 30 38.70 3.73 10.64
N ALA A 31 39.15 4.76 11.37
CA ALA A 31 38.90 6.15 11.02
C ALA A 31 39.55 6.57 9.68
N GLN A 32 40.70 5.99 9.32
CA GLN A 32 41.32 6.17 8.02
C GLN A 32 40.43 5.59 6.91
N VAL A 33 39.91 4.37 7.08
CA VAL A 33 39.02 3.73 6.12
C VAL A 33 37.74 4.54 5.95
N ASP A 34 37.13 4.99 7.05
CA ASP A 34 35.91 5.79 7.00
C ASP A 34 36.11 7.10 6.24
N ARG A 35 37.22 7.82 6.49
CA ARG A 35 37.55 9.06 5.77
C ARG A 35 37.79 8.85 4.29
N VAL A 36 38.54 7.82 3.91
CA VAL A 36 38.83 7.51 2.50
C VAL A 36 37.56 7.09 1.76
N LEU A 37 36.68 6.30 2.38
CA LEU A 37 35.42 5.89 1.78
C LEU A 37 34.43 7.05 1.64
N ALA A 38 34.30 7.89 2.67
CA ALA A 38 33.45 9.08 2.62
C ALA A 38 33.91 10.06 1.54
N SER A 39 35.21 10.30 1.47
CA SER A 39 35.81 11.13 0.43
C SER A 39 35.55 10.50 -0.95
N PHE A 40 35.81 9.21 -1.12
CA PHE A 40 35.58 8.54 -2.41
C PHE A 40 34.12 8.67 -2.84
N GLU A 41 33.16 8.47 -1.94
CA GLU A 41 31.74 8.63 -2.21
C GLU A 41 31.38 10.02 -2.72
N GLU A 42 31.87 11.08 -2.06
CA GLU A 42 31.68 12.48 -2.45
C GLU A 42 32.28 12.76 -3.85
N SER A 43 33.46 12.23 -4.11
CA SER A 43 34.19 12.48 -5.35
C SER A 43 33.60 11.79 -6.58
N LYS A 44 32.82 10.72 -6.41
CA LYS A 44 32.15 10.02 -7.53
C LYS A 44 31.24 10.96 -8.32
N GLY A 45 30.68 12.00 -7.70
CA GLY A 45 29.85 13.00 -8.39
C GLY A 45 30.61 13.85 -9.41
N TYR A 46 31.94 13.86 -9.35
CA TYR A 46 32.81 14.73 -10.16
C TYR A 46 33.78 13.94 -11.05
N MET A 47 33.77 12.60 -10.99
CA MET A 47 34.70 11.73 -11.72
C MET A 47 34.03 11.05 -12.92
N SER A 48 34.83 10.79 -13.97
CA SER A 48 34.40 9.95 -15.09
C SER A 48 34.24 8.48 -14.63
N ARG A 49 33.44 7.70 -15.37
CA ARG A 49 33.24 6.27 -15.09
C ARG A 49 34.54 5.48 -15.05
N ASP A 50 35.49 5.82 -15.93
CA ASP A 50 36.81 5.18 -15.98
C ASP A 50 37.67 5.57 -14.77
N GLY A 51 37.62 6.84 -14.35
CA GLY A 51 38.28 7.32 -13.13
C GLY A 51 37.75 6.64 -11.86
N ILE A 52 36.42 6.49 -11.75
CA ILE A 52 35.78 5.74 -10.64
C ILE A 52 36.27 4.28 -10.64
N GLY A 53 36.36 3.66 -11.82
CA GLY A 53 36.85 2.28 -11.98
C GLY A 53 38.30 2.11 -11.53
N GLU A 54 39.18 3.03 -11.90
CA GLU A 54 40.61 3.00 -11.55
C GLU A 54 40.83 3.20 -10.05
N VAL A 55 40.18 4.21 -9.45
CA VAL A 55 40.28 4.51 -8.01
C VAL A 55 39.77 3.30 -7.20
N ARG A 56 38.63 2.73 -7.59
CA ARG A 56 38.09 1.53 -6.92
C ARG A 56 39.05 0.35 -7.00
N LYS A 57 39.64 0.09 -8.17
CA LYS A 57 40.60 -1.01 -8.34
C LYS A 57 41.80 -0.86 -7.40
N TYR A 58 42.27 0.37 -7.22
CA TYR A 58 43.33 0.66 -6.24
C TYR A 58 42.86 0.45 -4.80
N LEU A 59 41.70 1.01 -4.44
CA LEU A 59 41.16 0.93 -3.07
C LEU A 59 40.90 -0.51 -2.63
N THR A 60 40.33 -1.36 -3.49
CA THR A 60 40.10 -2.80 -3.22
C THR A 60 41.38 -3.55 -2.88
N GLY A 61 42.54 -3.08 -3.34
CA GLY A 61 43.82 -3.69 -3.01
C GLY A 61 44.26 -3.51 -1.56
N ALA A 62 43.58 -2.67 -0.77
CA ALA A 62 43.77 -2.40 0.66
C ALA A 62 45.18 -1.99 1.12
N LYS A 63 46.17 -1.91 0.21
CA LYS A 63 47.56 -1.51 0.49
C LYS A 63 47.71 -0.11 1.11
N TRP A 64 46.66 0.71 1.06
CA TRP A 64 46.60 2.04 1.65
C TRP A 64 46.11 2.02 3.11
N VAL A 65 45.57 0.90 3.61
CA VAL A 65 45.11 0.73 4.99
C VAL A 65 46.33 0.41 5.87
N GLN A 66 47.08 1.45 6.22
CA GLN A 66 48.30 1.31 7.01
C GLN A 66 48.45 2.49 7.97
N HIS A 67 48.79 2.17 9.22
CA HIS A 67 49.16 3.19 10.19
C HIS A 67 50.53 3.78 9.83
N CYS A 68 50.59 5.07 9.55
CA CYS A 68 51.82 5.80 9.24
C CYS A 68 51.79 7.16 9.95
N THR A 69 52.88 7.53 10.60
CA THR A 69 53.03 8.84 11.27
C THR A 69 53.48 9.94 10.31
N ASN A 70 54.10 9.57 9.18
CA ASN A 70 54.62 10.51 8.18
C ASN A 70 54.03 10.23 6.80
N VAL A 71 53.63 11.29 6.09
CA VAL A 71 53.10 11.23 4.72
C VAL A 71 54.07 10.51 3.77
N GLY A 72 55.36 10.85 3.85
CA GLY A 72 56.43 10.28 3.02
C GLY A 72 56.59 8.75 3.14
N GLN A 73 56.14 8.15 4.24
CA GLN A 73 56.25 6.71 4.47
C GLN A 73 54.99 5.95 4.04
N HIS A 74 53.89 6.64 3.77
CA HIS A 74 52.62 6.03 3.40
C HIS A 74 52.69 5.38 2.01
N PRO A 75 52.21 4.14 1.81
CA PRO A 75 52.26 3.45 0.52
C PRO A 75 51.60 4.22 -0.62
N ALA A 76 50.48 4.91 -0.34
CA ALA A 76 49.80 5.73 -1.33
C ALA A 76 50.64 6.96 -1.76
N TYR A 77 51.39 7.56 -0.83
CA TYR A 77 52.30 8.65 -1.16
C TYR A 77 53.50 8.16 -1.95
N LYS A 78 54.13 7.06 -1.53
CA LYS A 78 55.28 6.48 -2.27
C LYS A 78 54.92 6.12 -3.70
N ARG A 79 53.71 5.61 -3.93
CA ARG A 79 53.22 5.31 -5.28
C ARG A 79 52.88 6.57 -6.09
N PHE A 80 52.37 7.62 -5.43
CA PHE A 80 52.15 8.93 -6.05
C PHE A 80 53.45 9.57 -6.53
N VAL A 81 54.48 9.62 -5.67
CA VAL A 81 55.78 10.22 -6.01
C VAL A 81 56.69 9.30 -6.83
N GLY A 82 56.28 8.05 -7.05
CA GLY A 82 57.03 7.05 -7.83
C GLY A 82 58.25 6.47 -7.11
N THR A 83 58.27 6.51 -5.79
CA THR A 83 59.35 6.00 -4.93
C THR A 83 59.03 4.64 -4.30
N ASP A 84 58.01 3.93 -4.79
CA ASP A 84 57.57 2.62 -4.29
C ASP A 84 58.35 1.43 -4.90
N GLY A 85 59.38 1.70 -5.70
CA GLY A 85 60.23 0.68 -6.33
C GLY A 85 59.61 -0.02 -7.53
N HIS A 86 58.37 0.33 -7.91
CA HIS A 86 57.65 -0.31 -9.02
C HIS A 86 57.65 0.51 -10.32
N GLY A 87 58.34 1.65 -10.37
CA GLY A 87 58.70 2.36 -11.61
C GLY A 87 57.55 2.98 -12.39
N VAL A 88 56.30 2.82 -11.95
CA VAL A 88 55.12 3.39 -12.63
C VAL A 88 54.64 4.60 -11.85
N LYS A 89 55.00 5.80 -12.34
CA LYS A 89 54.35 7.06 -11.93
C LYS A 89 52.89 6.99 -12.40
N SER A 90 52.00 6.52 -11.55
CA SER A 90 50.59 6.45 -11.91
C SER A 90 49.96 7.85 -11.93
N LEU A 91 49.05 8.07 -12.86
CA LEU A 91 48.43 9.35 -13.16
C LEU A 91 47.85 10.04 -11.91
N TYR A 92 47.97 11.37 -11.93
CA TYR A 92 48.14 12.26 -10.78
C TYR A 92 46.96 12.36 -9.79
N TYR A 93 45.75 11.93 -10.17
CA TYR A 93 44.55 12.43 -9.49
C TYR A 93 44.07 11.58 -8.30
N PHE A 94 44.15 10.25 -8.39
CA PHE A 94 43.54 9.36 -7.40
C PHE A 94 44.39 9.13 -6.15
N HIS A 95 45.71 9.18 -6.26
CA HIS A 95 46.57 9.09 -5.08
C HIS A 95 46.57 10.39 -4.27
N PHE A 96 46.53 11.55 -4.95
CA PHE A 96 46.36 12.85 -4.30
C PHE A 96 45.10 12.88 -3.43
N PHE A 97 44.01 12.35 -3.97
CA PHE A 97 42.73 12.21 -3.28
C PHE A 97 42.81 11.38 -2.00
N ILE A 98 43.45 10.21 -2.08
CA ILE A 98 43.62 9.30 -0.93
C ILE A 98 44.56 9.92 0.11
N ILE A 99 45.65 10.58 -0.32
CA ILE A 99 46.55 11.28 0.58
C ILE A 99 45.81 12.40 1.31
N GLN A 100 44.98 13.18 0.62
CA GLN A 100 44.13 14.20 1.25
C GLN A 100 43.17 13.59 2.28
N ALA A 101 42.54 12.45 1.97
CA ALA A 101 41.59 11.79 2.87
C ALA A 101 42.23 11.05 4.06
N VAL A 102 43.45 10.54 3.91
CA VAL A 102 44.21 9.89 4.99
C VAL A 102 44.82 10.92 5.93
N PHE A 103 45.40 11.99 5.37
CA PHE A 103 46.06 13.07 6.08
C PHE A 103 45.16 14.30 6.20
N VAL A 104 43.87 14.09 6.49
CA VAL A 104 42.96 15.16 6.87
C VAL A 104 43.38 15.70 8.23
N GLN A 105 43.69 17.00 8.27
CA GLN A 105 43.94 17.79 9.48
C GLN A 105 42.80 17.60 10.48
N ASN A 106 43.07 16.91 11.58
CA ASN A 106 42.19 16.83 12.74
C ASN A 106 42.16 18.17 13.50
N GLY A 107 41.61 19.21 12.87
CA GLY A 107 41.12 20.39 13.60
C GLY A 107 42.14 21.31 14.29
N ARG A 108 43.46 21.25 13.99
CA ARG A 108 44.41 22.32 14.33
C ARG A 108 45.50 22.50 13.26
N GLU A 109 45.85 23.77 13.04
CA GLU A 109 46.82 24.29 12.09
C GLU A 109 48.15 23.52 12.10
N THR A 110 48.48 22.91 10.97
CA THR A 110 49.87 22.70 10.57
C THR A 110 50.16 23.63 9.39
N ASP A 111 51.19 24.43 9.60
CA ASP A 111 51.78 25.46 8.77
C ASP A 111 51.81 25.10 7.27
N SER A 112 50.72 25.44 6.57
CA SER A 112 50.36 25.04 5.21
C SER A 112 51.36 25.52 4.13
N ASP A 113 52.31 26.36 4.49
CA ASP A 113 53.26 26.94 3.54
C ASP A 113 54.53 26.11 3.35
N LYS A 114 54.98 25.37 4.36
CA LYS A 114 56.20 24.55 4.26
C LYS A 114 55.97 23.26 3.46
N GLU A 115 54.83 22.60 3.62
CA GLU A 115 54.50 21.38 2.87
C GLU A 115 54.06 21.68 1.43
N ARG A 116 53.35 22.79 1.17
CA ARG A 116 53.06 23.23 -0.20
C ARG A 116 54.34 23.59 -0.98
N ARG A 117 55.33 24.20 -0.31
CA ARG A 117 56.65 24.46 -0.92
C ARG A 117 57.44 23.19 -1.20
N LEU A 118 57.31 22.15 -0.36
CA LEU A 118 58.01 20.87 -0.60
C LEU A 118 57.48 20.14 -1.84
N ILE A 119 56.19 20.31 -2.16
CA ILE A 119 55.54 19.66 -3.30
C ILE A 119 55.71 20.47 -4.60
N MET A 120 55.76 21.81 -4.53
CA MET A 120 55.94 22.68 -5.71
C MET A 120 57.40 23.09 -6.01
N GLY A 121 58.33 22.93 -5.05
CA GLY A 121 59.71 23.42 -5.15
C GLY A 121 60.60 22.71 -6.18
N ASN A 122 60.14 21.62 -6.80
CA ASN A 122 60.95 20.85 -7.76
C ASN A 122 60.70 21.21 -9.24
N ILE A 123 60.01 22.33 -9.54
CA ILE A 123 59.64 22.71 -10.93
C ILE A 123 60.26 24.06 -11.37
N GLN A 124 61.20 24.65 -10.61
CA GLN A 124 61.93 25.83 -11.08
C GLN A 124 63.28 25.45 -11.70
N GLY A 125 63.36 25.72 -13.01
CA GLY A 125 64.47 25.44 -13.91
C GLY A 125 65.78 26.12 -13.55
N ALA A 126 66.81 25.62 -14.24
CA ALA A 126 68.21 25.98 -14.11
C ALA A 126 68.46 27.50 -14.08
N HIS A 127 69.27 27.90 -13.10
CA HIS A 127 69.90 29.20 -12.98
C HIS A 127 70.81 29.46 -14.20
N VAL A 128 70.56 30.52 -14.97
CA VAL A 128 71.49 31.01 -16.01
C VAL A 128 72.29 32.17 -15.40
N PRO A 129 73.63 32.21 -15.54
CA PRO A 129 74.45 33.26 -14.95
C PRO A 129 74.63 34.50 -15.85
N SER A 130 74.76 35.60 -15.10
CA SER A 130 75.17 36.99 -15.36
C SER A 130 76.09 37.34 -16.55
N GLU A 131 75.86 38.57 -17.02
CA GLU A 131 76.80 39.61 -17.52
C GLU A 131 77.52 39.44 -18.87
N ARG A 132 77.19 40.33 -19.83
CA ARG A 132 78.17 41.15 -20.58
C ARG A 132 77.60 42.53 -20.96
N GLN A 133 78.41 43.56 -20.75
CA GLN A 133 78.20 44.96 -21.14
C GLN A 133 78.11 45.14 -22.67
N SER A 134 77.18 45.97 -23.17
CA SER A 134 77.12 46.39 -24.58
C SER A 134 76.94 47.91 -24.75
N THR A 135 77.43 48.44 -25.87
CA THR A 135 77.67 49.86 -26.19
C THR A 135 76.39 50.65 -26.54
N SER A 136 76.48 51.98 -26.48
CA SER A 136 75.37 52.96 -26.54
C SER A 136 74.38 52.84 -27.71
N ASP A 137 74.83 52.44 -28.91
CA ASP A 137 73.94 52.32 -30.09
C ASP A 137 73.03 51.08 -30.03
N ASN A 138 73.44 50.04 -29.29
CA ASN A 138 72.58 48.90 -29.00
C ASN A 138 71.44 49.28 -28.05
N LYS A 139 71.69 50.22 -27.12
CA LYS A 139 70.70 50.64 -26.12
C LYS A 139 69.47 51.29 -26.74
N HIS A 140 69.62 52.06 -27.83
CA HIS A 140 68.48 52.68 -28.52
C HIS A 140 67.63 51.68 -29.30
N LYS A 141 68.25 50.69 -29.96
CA LYS A 141 67.52 49.58 -30.60
C LYS A 141 66.84 48.69 -29.58
N GLU A 142 67.53 48.40 -28.48
CA GLU A 142 67.01 47.64 -27.35
C GLU A 142 65.84 48.39 -26.68
N LEU A 143 65.94 49.72 -26.47
CA LEU A 143 64.82 50.54 -25.98
C LEU A 143 63.61 50.51 -26.92
N SER A 144 63.84 50.57 -28.24
CA SER A 144 62.76 50.53 -29.23
C SER A 144 62.04 49.18 -29.21
N VAL A 145 62.78 48.07 -29.09
CA VAL A 145 62.22 46.72 -28.94
C VAL A 145 61.46 46.59 -27.61
N HIS A 146 61.97 47.17 -26.52
CA HIS A 146 61.28 47.19 -25.24
C HIS A 146 60.01 48.03 -25.25
N LEU A 147 59.99 49.17 -25.97
CA LEU A 147 58.79 50.00 -26.14
C LEU A 147 57.72 49.28 -26.97
N GLU A 148 58.11 48.59 -28.04
CA GLU A 148 57.18 47.80 -28.86
C GLU A 148 56.63 46.59 -28.07
N ALA A 149 57.49 45.91 -27.31
CA ALA A 149 57.07 44.85 -26.39
C ALA A 149 56.13 45.38 -25.29
N ALA A 150 56.42 46.56 -24.72
CA ALA A 150 55.57 47.18 -23.72
C ALA A 150 54.21 47.62 -24.29
N ALA A 151 54.17 48.11 -25.53
CA ALA A 151 52.92 48.43 -26.23
C ALA A 151 52.09 47.17 -26.49
N LYS A 152 52.73 46.07 -26.88
CA LYS A 152 52.07 44.78 -27.09
C LYS A 152 51.52 44.19 -25.78
N ILE A 153 52.29 44.24 -24.69
CA ILE A 153 51.84 43.83 -23.36
C ILE A 153 50.67 44.71 -22.89
N SER A 154 50.72 46.02 -23.14
CA SER A 154 49.62 46.93 -22.76
C SER A 154 48.32 46.61 -23.50
N ALA A 155 48.40 46.24 -24.78
CA ALA A 155 47.24 45.80 -25.57
C ALA A 155 46.71 44.42 -25.10
N GLU A 156 47.59 43.49 -24.74
CA GLU A 156 47.22 42.19 -24.16
C GLU A 156 46.55 42.35 -22.78
N ILE A 157 47.01 43.28 -21.94
CA ILE A 157 46.39 43.58 -20.64
C ILE A 157 44.98 44.15 -20.82
N GLN A 158 44.77 45.09 -21.75
CA GLN A 158 43.43 45.64 -22.02
C GLN A 158 42.44 44.57 -22.50
N ASN A 159 42.90 43.62 -23.32
CA ASN A 159 42.07 42.50 -23.78
C ASN A 159 41.74 41.52 -22.64
N GLU A 160 42.70 41.23 -21.75
CA GLU A 160 42.43 40.42 -20.54
C GLU A 160 41.42 41.09 -19.61
N ASP A 161 41.46 42.42 -19.44
CA ASP A 161 40.48 43.16 -18.63
C ASP A 161 39.06 43.04 -19.21
N GLU A 162 38.89 43.15 -20.53
CA GLU A 162 37.60 42.95 -21.22
C GLU A 162 37.09 41.50 -21.04
N ILE A 163 37.97 40.51 -21.21
CA ILE A 163 37.66 39.09 -21.00
C ILE A 163 37.26 38.85 -19.54
N GLN A 164 37.96 39.46 -18.58
CA GLN A 164 37.69 39.32 -17.16
C GLN A 164 36.35 39.97 -16.77
N GLN A 165 36.02 41.12 -17.36
CA GLN A 165 34.73 41.76 -17.19
C GLN A 165 33.59 40.91 -17.75
N GLN A 166 33.76 40.33 -18.95
CA GLN A 166 32.78 39.43 -19.55
C GLN A 166 32.56 38.16 -18.71
N ARG A 167 33.64 37.53 -18.24
CA ARG A 167 33.58 36.38 -17.32
C ARG A 167 32.84 36.73 -16.02
N SER A 168 33.06 37.93 -15.48
CA SER A 168 32.35 38.40 -14.28
C SER A 168 30.84 38.52 -14.52
N MET A 169 30.44 39.11 -15.64
CA MET A 169 29.02 39.21 -16.05
C MET A 169 28.37 37.83 -16.23
N ASP A 170 29.08 36.89 -16.84
CA ASP A 170 28.57 35.53 -17.08
C ASP A 170 28.47 34.73 -15.76
N LEU A 171 29.43 34.89 -14.85
CA LEU A 171 29.34 34.33 -13.50
C LEU A 171 28.16 34.88 -12.71
N GLN A 172 27.87 36.19 -12.84
CA GLN A 172 26.70 36.79 -12.19
C GLN A 172 25.38 36.24 -12.77
N ARG A 173 25.29 36.09 -14.09
CA ARG A 173 24.13 35.47 -14.76
C ARG A 173 23.91 34.03 -14.30
N MET A 174 24.96 33.20 -14.32
CA MET A 174 24.89 31.82 -13.84
C MET A 174 24.49 31.74 -12.36
N ARG A 175 25.00 32.63 -11.50
CA ARG A 175 24.58 32.69 -10.08
C ARG A 175 23.11 33.06 -9.92
N HIS A 176 22.56 33.91 -10.77
CA HIS A 176 21.13 34.23 -10.75
C HIS A 176 20.29 33.03 -11.19
N GLU A 177 20.68 32.36 -12.28
CA GLU A 177 20.00 31.16 -12.77
C GLU A 177 20.02 30.03 -11.74
N ILE A 178 21.15 29.77 -11.10
CA ILE A 178 21.26 28.76 -10.03
C ILE A 178 20.29 29.06 -8.89
N ARG A 179 20.21 30.32 -8.44
CA ARG A 179 19.25 30.71 -7.38
C ARG A 179 17.81 30.49 -7.80
N HIS A 180 17.46 30.84 -9.04
CA HIS A 180 16.13 30.61 -9.58
C HIS A 180 15.79 29.10 -9.66
N LEU A 181 16.72 28.27 -10.13
CA LEU A 181 16.55 26.83 -10.19
C LEU A 181 16.44 26.20 -8.80
N GLN A 182 17.22 26.66 -7.83
CA GLN A 182 17.12 26.23 -6.43
C GLN A 182 15.75 26.54 -5.84
N GLN A 183 15.24 27.75 -6.07
CA GLN A 183 13.89 28.14 -5.63
C GLN A 183 12.82 27.27 -6.28
N ARG A 184 12.89 27.06 -7.59
CA ARG A 184 11.96 26.19 -8.32
C ARG A 184 11.98 24.75 -7.81
N ASN A 185 13.16 24.22 -7.51
CA ASN A 185 13.29 22.87 -6.95
C ASN A 185 12.63 22.76 -5.56
N LEU A 186 12.78 23.78 -4.73
CA LEU A 186 12.12 23.82 -3.42
C LEU A 186 10.60 23.83 -3.56
N ASP A 187 10.06 24.63 -4.48
CA ASP A 187 8.62 24.71 -4.71
C ASP A 187 8.06 23.42 -5.31
N LEU A 188 8.80 22.78 -6.23
CA LEU A 188 8.45 21.44 -6.73
C LEU A 188 8.47 20.39 -5.63
N GLN A 189 9.42 20.45 -4.70
CA GLN A 189 9.48 19.51 -3.58
C GLN A 189 8.28 19.67 -2.64
N ARG A 190 7.85 20.92 -2.36
CA ARG A 190 6.64 21.20 -1.59
C ARG A 190 5.39 20.69 -2.31
N ALA A 191 5.27 20.95 -3.61
CA ALA A 191 4.15 20.48 -4.43
C ALA A 191 4.06 18.95 -4.43
N LEU A 192 5.21 18.26 -4.55
CA LEU A 192 5.26 16.79 -4.51
C LEU A 192 4.82 16.23 -3.14
N GLN A 193 5.22 16.88 -2.05
CA GLN A 193 4.77 16.49 -0.70
C GLN A 193 3.26 16.68 -0.53
N GLN A 194 2.73 17.83 -0.97
CA GLN A 194 1.30 18.11 -0.93
C GLN A 194 0.50 17.12 -1.78
N GLU A 195 0.95 16.83 -2.99
CA GLU A 195 0.32 15.84 -3.89
C GLU A 195 0.34 14.44 -3.28
N THR A 196 1.45 14.05 -2.65
CA THR A 196 1.56 12.76 -1.94
C THR A 196 0.56 12.69 -0.79
N GLN A 197 0.40 13.78 -0.03
CA GLN A 197 -0.58 13.84 1.05
C GLN A 197 -2.01 13.80 0.52
N ASN A 198 -2.31 14.51 -0.57
CA ASN A 198 -3.61 14.48 -1.23
C ASN A 198 -3.96 13.07 -1.70
N ARG A 199 -3.01 12.35 -2.31
CA ARG A 199 -3.20 10.95 -2.71
C ARG A 199 -3.48 10.03 -1.53
N ARG A 200 -2.78 10.21 -0.41
CA ARG A 200 -3.04 9.44 0.82
C ARG A 200 -4.45 9.72 1.36
N ASN A 201 -4.87 10.98 1.37
CA ASN A 201 -6.21 11.36 1.81
C ASN A 201 -7.30 10.80 0.87
N ALA A 202 -7.10 10.90 -0.45
CA ALA A 202 -8.00 10.32 -1.44
C ALA A 202 -8.15 8.80 -1.27
N LYS A 203 -7.04 8.09 -1.03
CA LYS A 203 -7.06 6.64 -0.77
C LYS A 203 -7.83 6.28 0.51
N ARG A 204 -7.66 7.06 1.59
CA ARG A 204 -8.44 6.89 2.83
C ARG A 204 -9.93 7.12 2.60
N ASN A 205 -10.28 8.16 1.85
CA ASN A 205 -11.68 8.46 1.53
C ASN A 205 -12.30 7.36 0.67
N GLN A 206 -11.56 6.85 -0.32
CA GLN A 206 -12.00 5.72 -1.14
C GLN A 206 -12.26 4.48 -0.29
N GLN A 207 -11.36 4.16 0.64
CA GLN A 207 -11.54 3.02 1.54
C GLN A 207 -12.73 3.21 2.49
N ALA A 208 -12.95 4.43 3.01
CA ALA A 208 -14.12 4.73 3.84
C ALA A 208 -15.44 4.57 3.07
N LEU A 209 -15.47 5.00 1.81
CA LEU A 209 -16.64 4.80 0.93
C LEU A 209 -16.87 3.32 0.63
N GLN A 210 -15.80 2.55 0.38
CA GLN A 210 -15.90 1.12 0.15
C GLN A 210 -16.47 0.38 1.37
N ASN A 211 -15.97 0.68 2.57
CA ASN A 211 -16.51 0.10 3.81
C ASN A 211 -17.99 0.45 4.01
N ARG A 212 -18.42 1.68 3.67
CA ARG A 212 -19.84 2.06 3.74
C ARG A 212 -20.70 1.31 2.74
N LEU A 213 -20.19 1.06 1.54
CA LEU A 213 -20.88 0.26 0.54
C LEU A 213 -21.03 -1.19 0.99
N GLU A 214 -19.97 -1.78 1.54
CA GLU A 214 -20.00 -3.14 2.11
C GLU A 214 -21.04 -3.25 3.24
N GLN A 215 -21.05 -2.30 4.18
CA GLN A 215 -22.08 -2.24 5.23
C GLN A 215 -23.51 -2.09 4.67
N GLY A 216 -23.68 -1.28 3.61
CA GLY A 216 -24.98 -1.13 2.95
C GLY A 216 -25.45 -2.42 2.27
N ILE A 217 -24.53 -3.18 1.68
CA ILE A 217 -24.82 -4.49 1.08
C ILE A 217 -25.25 -5.49 2.17
N GLU A 218 -24.55 -5.55 3.29
CA GLU A 218 -24.92 -6.41 4.43
C GLU A 218 -26.32 -6.08 4.95
N GLN A 219 -26.63 -4.79 5.16
CA GLN A 219 -27.96 -4.36 5.58
C GLN A 219 -29.07 -4.74 4.60
N LEU A 220 -28.81 -4.65 3.29
CA LEU A 220 -29.76 -5.06 2.27
C LEU A 220 -29.98 -6.57 2.27
N GLN A 221 -28.92 -7.36 2.48
CA GLN A 221 -29.03 -8.82 2.59
C GLN A 221 -29.85 -9.21 3.81
N ASP A 222 -29.60 -8.60 4.98
CA ASP A 222 -30.37 -8.85 6.19
C ASP A 222 -31.85 -8.50 6.00
N ALA A 223 -32.14 -7.34 5.41
CA ALA A 223 -33.51 -6.93 5.10
C ALA A 223 -34.19 -7.89 4.12
N GLN A 224 -33.46 -8.40 3.13
CA GLN A 224 -33.96 -9.39 2.18
C GLN A 224 -34.30 -10.72 2.89
N THR A 225 -33.46 -11.20 3.79
CA THR A 225 -33.72 -12.41 4.58
C THR A 225 -34.95 -12.25 5.46
N GLN A 226 -35.10 -11.11 6.15
CA GLN A 226 -36.29 -10.81 6.94
C GLN A 226 -37.56 -10.76 6.09
N LEU A 227 -37.48 -10.20 4.88
CA LEU A 227 -38.60 -10.15 3.95
C LEU A 227 -38.99 -11.55 3.46
N GLN A 228 -38.02 -12.43 3.22
CA GLN A 228 -38.30 -13.83 2.87
C GLN A 228 -38.97 -14.58 4.02
N GLU A 229 -38.50 -14.40 5.25
CA GLU A 229 -39.09 -15.04 6.43
C GLU A 229 -40.53 -14.57 6.68
N THR A 230 -40.77 -13.26 6.58
CA THR A 230 -42.12 -12.69 6.75
C THR A 230 -43.07 -13.16 5.65
N ASN A 231 -42.59 -13.26 4.40
CA ASN A 231 -43.40 -13.78 3.30
C ASN A 231 -43.73 -15.28 3.51
N HIS A 232 -42.78 -16.08 4.02
CA HIS A 232 -43.04 -17.47 4.38
C HIS A 232 -44.14 -17.58 5.44
N LYS A 233 -44.03 -16.82 6.53
CA LYS A 233 -45.07 -16.75 7.59
C LYS A 233 -46.43 -16.31 7.05
N LEU A 234 -46.45 -15.38 6.09
CA LEU A 234 -47.70 -14.95 5.43
C LEU A 234 -48.33 -16.09 4.62
N ILE A 235 -47.53 -16.88 3.91
CA ILE A 235 -48.01 -18.05 3.15
C ILE A 235 -48.62 -19.08 4.10
N GLU A 236 -47.93 -19.42 5.20
CA GLU A 236 -48.46 -20.34 6.22
C GLU A 236 -49.78 -19.83 6.82
N SER A 237 -49.83 -18.54 7.18
CA SER A 237 -51.04 -17.91 7.71
C SER A 237 -52.21 -17.99 6.72
N ARG A 238 -51.96 -17.76 5.42
CA ARG A 238 -52.98 -17.91 4.37
C ARG A 238 -53.47 -19.34 4.23
N GLN A 239 -52.59 -20.33 4.34
CA GLN A 239 -52.98 -21.75 4.31
C GLN A 239 -53.87 -22.10 5.52
N HIS A 240 -53.50 -21.63 6.71
CA HIS A 240 -54.31 -21.82 7.91
C HIS A 240 -55.70 -21.17 7.77
N ALA A 241 -55.77 -19.93 7.28
CA ALA A 241 -57.02 -19.24 7.02
C ALA A 241 -57.92 -20.00 6.03
N LYS A 242 -57.34 -20.57 4.97
CA LYS A 242 -58.06 -21.42 4.02
C LYS A 242 -58.64 -22.66 4.69
N GLY A 243 -57.86 -23.33 5.55
CA GLY A 243 -58.34 -24.49 6.33
C GLY A 243 -59.53 -24.15 7.24
N LEU A 244 -59.49 -22.98 7.90
CA LEU A 244 -60.61 -22.49 8.70
C LEU A 244 -61.85 -22.19 7.84
N GLN A 245 -61.67 -21.61 6.65
CA GLN A 245 -62.76 -21.35 5.72
C GLN A 245 -63.44 -22.65 5.24
N GLU A 246 -62.67 -23.69 4.97
CA GLU A 246 -63.20 -25.02 4.62
C GLU A 246 -63.95 -25.68 5.79
N GLN A 247 -63.46 -25.51 7.02
CA GLN A 247 -64.19 -25.96 8.22
C GLN A 247 -65.53 -25.22 8.40
N LEU A 248 -65.53 -23.90 8.23
CA LEU A 248 -66.75 -23.08 8.27
C LEU A 248 -67.77 -23.58 7.24
N GLY A 249 -67.33 -23.84 6.01
CA GLY A 249 -68.18 -24.38 4.94
C GLY A 249 -68.79 -25.74 5.30
N ARG A 250 -68.01 -26.64 5.93
CA ARG A 250 -68.52 -27.94 6.42
C ARG A 250 -69.57 -27.80 7.51
N VAL A 251 -69.33 -26.93 8.50
CA VAL A 251 -70.30 -26.65 9.57
C VAL A 251 -71.58 -26.06 8.99
N GLN A 252 -71.47 -25.14 8.03
CA GLN A 252 -72.64 -24.53 7.40
C GLN A 252 -73.46 -25.54 6.59
N ALA A 253 -72.81 -26.47 5.89
CA ALA A 253 -73.49 -27.59 5.23
C ALA A 253 -74.24 -28.48 6.23
N TYR A 254 -73.62 -28.78 7.38
CA TYR A 254 -74.26 -29.56 8.45
C TYR A 254 -75.49 -28.86 9.02
N ILE A 255 -75.42 -27.54 9.26
CA ILE A 255 -76.55 -26.73 9.73
C ILE A 255 -77.70 -26.80 8.71
N THR A 256 -77.42 -26.58 7.43
CA THR A 256 -78.44 -26.66 6.37
C THR A 256 -79.11 -28.03 6.32
N HIS A 257 -78.32 -29.10 6.44
CA HIS A 257 -78.85 -30.47 6.48
C HIS A 257 -79.74 -30.71 7.72
N HIS A 258 -79.33 -30.20 8.88
CA HIS A 258 -80.14 -30.33 10.10
C HIS A 258 -81.46 -29.54 10.01
N GLN A 259 -81.45 -28.36 9.38
CA GLN A 259 -82.66 -27.60 9.08
C GLN A 259 -83.61 -28.40 8.17
N GLN A 260 -83.10 -29.09 7.16
CA GLN A 260 -83.90 -29.96 6.30
C GLN A 260 -84.57 -31.10 7.08
N PHE A 261 -83.82 -31.79 7.95
CA PHE A 261 -84.39 -32.81 8.83
C PHE A 261 -85.47 -32.25 9.76
N SER A 262 -85.24 -31.06 10.32
CA SER A 262 -86.22 -30.41 11.20
C SER A 262 -87.54 -30.15 10.46
N MET A 263 -87.49 -29.71 9.19
CA MET A 263 -88.70 -29.57 8.38
C MET A 263 -89.39 -30.91 8.11
N GLN A 264 -88.64 -31.98 7.84
CA GLN A 264 -89.22 -33.31 7.63
C GLN A 264 -89.91 -33.83 8.89
N ILE A 265 -89.34 -33.61 10.07
CA ILE A 265 -89.97 -33.96 11.36
C ILE A 265 -91.28 -33.19 11.52
N ALA A 266 -91.29 -31.87 11.29
CA ALA A 266 -92.50 -31.06 11.39
C ALA A 266 -93.61 -31.54 10.43
N GLU A 267 -93.27 -31.96 9.22
CA GLU A 267 -94.24 -32.53 8.27
C GLU A 267 -94.77 -33.89 8.74
N LEU A 268 -93.92 -34.76 9.30
CA LEU A 268 -94.35 -36.03 9.90
C LEU A 268 -95.26 -35.81 11.11
N GLU A 269 -94.97 -34.83 11.97
CA GLU A 269 -95.81 -34.45 13.11
C GLU A 269 -97.20 -34.00 12.65
N LYS A 270 -97.26 -33.15 11.61
CA LYS A 270 -98.53 -32.72 11.00
C LYS A 270 -99.34 -33.90 10.44
N GLN A 271 -98.68 -34.86 9.78
CA GLN A 271 -99.33 -36.08 9.29
C GLN A 271 -99.85 -36.95 10.44
N HIS A 272 -99.06 -37.08 11.51
CA HIS A 272 -99.44 -37.83 12.71
C HIS A 272 -100.64 -37.18 13.42
N GLU A 273 -100.66 -35.86 13.58
CA GLU A 273 -101.81 -35.13 14.13
C GLU A 273 -103.08 -35.35 13.30
N ALA A 274 -102.99 -35.29 11.97
CA ALA A 274 -104.12 -35.55 11.08
C ALA A 274 -104.65 -36.99 11.21
N LEU A 275 -103.75 -37.98 11.30
CA LEU A 275 -104.10 -39.38 11.54
C LEU A 275 -104.75 -39.57 12.91
N SER A 276 -104.19 -38.93 13.95
CA SER A 276 -104.73 -38.96 15.31
C SER A 276 -106.14 -38.36 15.37
N ALA A 277 -106.37 -37.22 14.70
CA ALA A 277 -107.68 -36.60 14.57
C ALA A 277 -108.71 -37.52 13.89
N LYS A 278 -108.32 -38.18 12.78
CA LYS A 278 -109.17 -39.20 12.12
C LYS A 278 -109.48 -40.37 13.05
N ARG A 279 -108.48 -40.88 13.79
CA ARG A 279 -108.68 -41.96 14.76
C ARG A 279 -109.66 -41.55 15.86
N GLN A 280 -109.53 -40.33 16.39
CA GLN A 280 -110.45 -39.80 17.40
C GLN A 280 -111.87 -39.64 16.84
N GLN A 281 -112.01 -39.20 15.59
CA GLN A 281 -113.31 -39.13 14.91
C GLN A 281 -113.96 -40.51 14.81
N CYS A 282 -113.22 -41.56 14.41
CA CYS A 282 -113.72 -42.93 14.38
C CYS A 282 -114.16 -43.41 15.77
N ILE A 283 -113.36 -43.17 16.81
CA ILE A 283 -113.71 -43.52 18.20
C ILE A 283 -115.02 -42.83 18.61
N ASN A 284 -115.15 -41.52 18.32
CA ASN A 284 -116.35 -40.76 18.65
C ASN A 284 -117.60 -41.26 17.89
N ILE A 285 -117.45 -41.70 16.63
CA ILE A 285 -118.56 -42.30 15.86
C ILE A 285 -118.99 -43.63 16.49
N ILE A 286 -118.04 -44.50 16.82
CA ILE A 286 -118.32 -45.80 17.47
C ILE A 286 -119.01 -45.57 18.82
N ALA A 287 -118.51 -44.64 19.63
CA ALA A 287 -119.09 -44.29 20.93
C ALA A 287 -120.52 -43.73 20.81
N LYS A 288 -120.86 -43.03 19.72
CA LYS A 288 -122.23 -42.56 19.45
C LYS A 288 -123.17 -43.67 18.98
N GLN A 289 -122.65 -44.74 18.40
CA GLN A 289 -123.43 -45.88 17.89
C GLN A 289 -123.58 -47.02 18.91
N THR A 290 -122.88 -46.96 20.05
CA THR A 290 -122.98 -47.95 21.12
C THR A 290 -123.68 -47.35 22.35
N PRO A 291 -124.82 -47.91 22.81
CA PRO A 291 -125.38 -47.50 24.09
C PRO A 291 -124.43 -47.96 25.20
N SER A 292 -124.11 -47.03 26.10
CA SER A 292 -123.36 -47.23 27.34
C SER A 292 -123.59 -48.61 27.96
N ARG A 293 -122.56 -49.47 27.94
CA ARG A 293 -122.42 -50.55 28.92
C ARG A 293 -121.00 -50.54 29.49
N VAL A 294 -121.00 -50.25 30.78
CA VAL A 294 -119.95 -50.09 31.77
C VAL A 294 -118.87 -51.20 31.78
N ASP A 295 -117.65 -50.72 32.06
CA ASP A 295 -116.47 -51.32 32.69
C ASP A 295 -115.89 -52.67 32.25
N GLY A 296 -114.58 -52.60 31.97
CA GLY A 296 -113.59 -53.30 32.77
C GLY A 296 -113.53 -54.82 32.61
N SER A 297 -112.57 -55.29 31.82
CA SER A 297 -111.39 -56.02 32.33
C SER A 297 -110.76 -56.86 31.22
N LYS A 298 -109.48 -56.56 30.98
CA LYS A 298 -108.38 -57.37 30.45
C LYS A 298 -108.72 -58.63 29.64
N SER A 299 -108.17 -58.72 28.43
CA SER A 299 -107.60 -59.97 27.94
C SER A 299 -106.42 -59.74 26.97
N PRO A 300 -105.30 -60.47 27.13
CA PRO A 300 -104.11 -60.37 26.28
C PRO A 300 -104.03 -61.53 25.26
N THR A 301 -103.76 -61.24 23.98
CA THR A 301 -103.24 -62.23 23.01
C THR A 301 -102.72 -61.49 21.76
N LYS A 302 -101.41 -61.38 21.47
CA LYS A 302 -100.38 -62.37 21.03
C LYS A 302 -100.30 -62.52 19.49
N ARG A 303 -99.11 -62.23 18.93
CA ARG A 303 -98.37 -62.89 17.81
C ARG A 303 -97.24 -61.95 17.34
N ALA A 304 -96.11 -62.37 16.80
CA ALA A 304 -95.39 -63.65 16.72
C ALA A 304 -93.90 -63.28 16.56
N ALA A 305 -93.01 -64.13 17.07
CA ALA A 305 -91.57 -64.00 16.91
C ALA A 305 -91.16 -64.39 15.49
N ASP A 306 -90.12 -63.77 14.95
CA ASP A 306 -89.20 -64.44 14.03
C ASP A 306 -87.80 -63.81 14.06
N GLY A 307 -86.81 -64.68 14.27
CA GLY A 307 -85.50 -64.59 13.63
C GLY A 307 -84.41 -63.73 14.27
N SER A 308 -83.85 -64.17 15.40
CA SER A 308 -82.43 -63.91 15.68
C SER A 308 -81.56 -64.79 14.76
N ALA A 309 -80.63 -64.19 14.04
CA ALA A 309 -79.50 -64.88 13.41
C ALA A 309 -78.22 -64.06 13.65
N ASP A 310 -77.24 -64.75 14.25
CA ASP A 310 -75.87 -64.34 14.52
C ASP A 310 -75.01 -64.17 13.26
N GLY A 311 -73.91 -63.41 13.40
CA GLY A 311 -72.72 -63.38 12.52
C GLY A 311 -72.78 -62.27 11.46
N GLU A 312 -71.75 -61.48 11.15
CA GLU A 312 -70.30 -61.59 11.29
C GLU A 312 -69.68 -60.18 11.37
N GLY A 313 -68.47 -60.09 11.93
CA GLY A 313 -67.73 -58.84 12.08
C GLY A 313 -67.13 -58.29 10.79
N SER A 314 -66.86 -56.98 10.78
CA SER A 314 -65.91 -56.40 9.82
C SER A 314 -65.24 -55.13 10.35
N LYS A 315 -63.99 -55.33 10.79
CA LYS A 315 -62.76 -54.56 10.55
C LYS A 315 -62.78 -53.02 10.68
N ARG A 316 -61.96 -52.57 11.64
CA ARG A 316 -61.27 -51.27 11.71
C ARG A 316 -60.55 -50.93 10.39
N PRO A 317 -60.49 -49.65 9.97
CA PRO A 317 -59.44 -49.18 9.09
C PRO A 317 -58.19 -48.83 9.89
N ARG A 318 -57.06 -49.29 9.34
CA ARG A 318 -55.68 -49.03 9.75
C ARG A 318 -55.29 -47.63 9.25
N GLN A 319 -54.72 -46.81 10.13
CA GLN A 319 -53.99 -45.61 9.74
C GLN A 319 -52.60 -46.05 9.25
N GLU A 320 -52.23 -45.59 8.06
CA GLU A 320 -50.85 -45.28 7.63
C GLU A 320 -50.84 -43.79 7.26
#